data_AF-A0A9Q1JLQ3-F1
#
_entry.id   AF-A0A9Q1JLQ3-F1
#
_cell.length_a   1.000
_cell.length_b   1.000
_cell.length_c   1.000
_cell.angle_alpha   90.00
_cell.angle_beta   90.00
_cell.angle_gamma   90.00
#
_symmetry.space_group_name_H-M   'P 1'
#
loop_
_entity.id
_entity.type
_entity.pdbx_description
1 polymer ?
#
loop_
_entity_poly.entity_id
_entity_poly.type
_entity_poly.pdbx_seq_one_letter_code
_entity_poly.pdbx_strand_id
1 'polypeptide(L)'
;MHVPPEVFESYLQEISRRYTAETYSLLTHNCNNFSNEVAQFLVGTSIPDCILNLPNEVMNSPMGALITPMIQQLEATLRAGADPHAPQFAPSSLGPAVGPATTNAANPNGSANRTEPEEQHSKKEEAAKAFSRAVAPAGAQEDNGVPGDPLGSARSKLQEEISLLLLW
;
A
#
# COMPACT_ATOMS: atom_id res chain seq x y z
N MET A 1 -3.52 -35.49 -14.47
CA MET A 1 -3.29 -36.12 -13.16
C MET A 1 -4.09 -35.32 -12.14
N HIS A 2 -4.92 -35.97 -11.34
CA HIS A 2 -5.76 -35.29 -10.34
C HIS A 2 -5.15 -35.55 -8.96
N VAL A 3 -4.98 -34.50 -8.15
CA VAL A 3 -4.48 -34.61 -6.78
C VAL A 3 -5.68 -34.92 -5.87
N PRO A 4 -5.68 -36.03 -5.11
CA PRO A 4 -6.75 -36.34 -4.17
C PRO A 4 -6.90 -35.26 -3.09
N PRO A 5 -8.12 -34.99 -2.60
CA PRO A 5 -8.36 -33.97 -1.57
C PRO A 5 -7.51 -34.16 -0.30
N GLU A 6 -7.36 -35.39 0.18
CA GLU A 6 -6.64 -35.72 1.41
C GLU A 6 -5.14 -35.40 1.28
N VAL A 7 -4.60 -35.61 0.08
CA VAL A 7 -3.21 -35.29 -0.26
C VAL A 7 -3.02 -33.78 -0.31
N PHE A 8 -3.99 -33.05 -0.88
CA PHE A 8 -3.95 -31.59 -0.90
C PHE A 8 -4.08 -30.98 0.52
N GLU A 9 -4.97 -31.50 1.36
CA GLU A 9 -5.10 -31.05 2.76
C GLU A 9 -3.82 -31.31 3.56
N SER A 10 -3.20 -32.49 3.38
CA SER A 10 -1.91 -32.81 4.01
C SER A 10 -0.81 -31.83 3.59
N TYR A 11 -0.77 -31.49 2.29
CA TYR A 11 0.15 -30.48 1.77
C TYR A 11 -0.13 -29.09 2.35
N LEU A 12 -1.39 -28.66 2.42
CA LEU A 12 -1.75 -27.38 3.03
C LEU A 12 -1.34 -27.32 4.51
N GLN A 13 -1.53 -28.40 5.26
CA GLN A 13 -1.06 -28.50 6.65
C GLN A 13 0.46 -28.38 6.75
N GLU A 14 1.21 -29.02 5.84
CA GLU A 14 2.67 -28.95 5.79
C GLU A 14 3.16 -27.51 5.56
N ILE A 15 2.59 -26.81 4.58
CA ILE A 15 3.04 -25.46 4.22
C ILE A 15 2.51 -24.37 5.15
N SER A 16 1.44 -24.63 5.91
CA SER A 16 0.78 -23.65 6.79
C SER A 16 1.75 -22.96 7.75
N ARG A 17 2.75 -23.69 8.26
CA ARG A 17 3.77 -23.16 9.19
C ARG A 17 4.67 -22.09 8.56
N ARG A 18 4.75 -22.03 7.23
CA ARG A 18 5.50 -21.01 6.48
C ARG A 18 4.65 -19.81 6.08
N TYR A 19 3.33 -19.92 6.20
CA TYR A 19 2.36 -18.89 5.80
C TYR A 19 1.54 -18.46 7.02
N THR A 20 2.23 -17.83 7.97
CA THR A 20 1.62 -17.28 9.19
C THR A 20 1.55 -15.76 9.15
N ALA A 21 0.80 -15.16 10.08
CA ALA A 21 0.77 -13.71 10.25
C ALA A 21 2.17 -13.15 10.53
N GLU A 22 3.00 -13.85 11.31
CA GLU A 22 4.35 -13.41 11.65
C GLU A 22 5.29 -13.36 10.44
N THR A 23 5.14 -14.31 9.51
CA THR A 23 5.96 -14.44 8.30
C THR A 23 5.43 -13.65 7.11
N TYR A 24 4.21 -13.12 7.19
CA TYR A 24 3.58 -12.41 6.08
C TYR A 24 4.35 -11.12 5.77
N SER A 25 4.73 -10.95 4.50
CA SER A 25 5.22 -9.68 3.97
C SER A 25 4.47 -9.31 2.70
N LEU A 26 3.99 -8.08 2.63
CA LEU A 26 3.22 -7.58 1.49
C LEU A 26 4.00 -7.63 0.18
N LEU A 27 5.32 -7.44 0.23
CA LEU A 27 6.16 -7.34 -0.95
C LEU A 27 6.81 -8.67 -1.36
N THR A 28 7.16 -9.52 -0.39
CA THR A 28 8.01 -10.68 -0.65
C THR A 28 7.40 -12.02 -0.25
N HIS A 29 6.38 -12.05 0.62
CA HIS A 29 5.81 -13.29 1.14
C HIS A 29 4.32 -13.13 1.45
N ASN A 30 3.53 -12.96 0.40
CA ASN A 30 2.09 -12.67 0.43
C ASN A 30 1.24 -13.80 -0.18
N CYS A 31 -0.05 -13.54 -0.39
CA CYS A 31 -0.99 -14.47 -1.00
C CYS A 31 -0.57 -14.95 -2.40
N ASN A 32 0.09 -14.13 -3.21
CA ASN A 32 0.54 -14.53 -4.54
C ASN A 32 1.63 -15.60 -4.46
N ASN A 33 2.51 -15.51 -3.47
CA ASN A 33 3.56 -16.51 -3.22
C ASN A 33 2.94 -17.84 -2.79
N PHE A 34 1.97 -17.78 -1.87
CA PHE A 34 1.17 -18.93 -1.46
C PHE A 34 0.46 -19.59 -2.66
N SER A 35 -0.27 -18.79 -3.45
CA SER A 35 -0.97 -19.28 -4.64
C SER A 35 -0.02 -19.88 -5.66
N ASN A 36 1.19 -19.34 -5.81
CA ASN A 36 2.20 -19.87 -6.70
C ASN A 36 2.71 -21.25 -6.26
N GLU A 37 2.97 -21.45 -4.97
CA GLU A 37 3.34 -22.77 -4.44
C GLU A 37 2.20 -23.79 -4.59
N VAL A 38 0.98 -23.38 -4.27
CA VAL A 38 -0.22 -24.23 -4.42
C VAL A 38 -0.46 -24.59 -5.89
N ALA A 39 -0.30 -23.65 -6.82
CA ALA A 39 -0.42 -23.92 -8.25
C ALA A 39 0.66 -24.90 -8.74
N GLN A 40 1.91 -24.71 -8.32
CA GLN A 40 2.99 -25.65 -8.64
C GLN A 40 2.69 -27.06 -8.11
N PHE A 41 2.15 -27.17 -6.90
CA PHE A 41 1.78 -28.46 -6.33
C PHE A 41 0.62 -29.13 -7.09
N LEU A 42 -0.43 -28.38 -7.41
CA LEU A 42 -1.65 -28.94 -8.00
C LEU A 42 -1.51 -29.24 -9.49
N VAL A 43 -0.84 -28.36 -10.25
CA VAL A 43 -0.81 -28.39 -11.71
C VAL A 43 0.61 -28.35 -12.30
N GLY A 44 1.66 -28.22 -11.47
CA GLY A 44 3.04 -28.21 -11.94
C GLY A 44 3.46 -26.92 -12.64
N THR A 45 2.69 -25.84 -12.50
CA THR A 45 2.95 -24.56 -13.17
C THR A 45 2.89 -23.39 -12.20
N SER A 46 3.69 -22.36 -12.45
CA SER A 46 3.61 -21.08 -11.73
C SER A 46 2.43 -20.23 -12.18
N ILE A 47 2.00 -19.30 -11.32
CA ILE A 47 1.10 -18.20 -11.72
C ILE A 47 1.85 -17.21 -12.64
N PRO A 48 1.15 -16.36 -13.42
CA PRO A 48 1.81 -15.40 -14.30
C PRO A 48 2.84 -14.50 -13.61
N ASP A 49 4.01 -14.34 -14.23
CA ASP A 49 5.14 -13.58 -13.66
C ASP A 49 4.81 -12.11 -13.37
N CYS A 50 3.92 -11.49 -14.13
CA CYS A 50 3.49 -10.11 -13.87
C CYS A 50 2.83 -9.93 -12.49
N ILE A 51 2.20 -10.98 -11.95
CA ILE A 51 1.59 -10.95 -10.62
C ILE A 51 2.67 -11.07 -9.53
N LEU A 52 3.65 -11.95 -9.74
CA LEU A 52 4.76 -12.15 -8.81
C LEU A 52 5.75 -10.97 -8.82
N ASN A 53 5.92 -10.31 -9.97
CA ASN A 53 6.84 -9.19 -10.15
C ASN A 53 6.22 -7.82 -9.86
N LEU A 54 4.90 -7.72 -9.66
CA LEU A 54 4.24 -6.47 -9.32
C LEU A 54 4.93 -5.70 -8.16
N PRO A 55 5.36 -6.34 -7.05
CA PRO A 55 6.10 -5.65 -6.00
C PRO A 55 7.38 -4.98 -6.52
N ASN A 56 8.13 -5.66 -7.38
CA ASN A 56 9.36 -5.13 -7.97
C ASN A 56 9.07 -3.95 -8.90
N GLU A 57 8.03 -4.05 -9.73
CA GLU A 57 7.61 -2.95 -10.61
C GLU A 57 7.21 -1.70 -9.81
N VAL A 58 6.47 -1.89 -8.73
CA VAL A 58 6.04 -0.81 -7.84
C VAL A 58 7.24 -0.18 -7.12
N MET A 59 8.13 -0.98 -6.55
CA MET A 59 9.30 -0.51 -5.79
C MET A 59 10.35 0.18 -6.67
N ASN A 60 10.48 -0.23 -7.92
CA ASN A 60 11.38 0.39 -8.89
C ASN A 60 10.79 1.66 -9.54
N SER A 61 9.53 2.01 -9.26
CA SER A 61 8.93 3.25 -9.75
C SER A 61 9.43 4.47 -8.96
N PRO A 62 9.38 5.69 -9.54
CA PRO A 62 9.68 6.92 -8.80
C PRO A 62 8.83 7.11 -7.54
N MET A 63 7.63 6.53 -7.52
CA MET A 63 6.71 6.59 -6.38
C MET A 63 7.00 5.52 -5.32
N GLY A 64 7.76 4.47 -5.65
CA GLY A 64 8.02 3.33 -4.77
C GLY A 64 8.60 3.74 -3.42
N ALA A 65 9.62 4.62 -3.44
CA ALA A 65 10.21 5.17 -2.22
C ALA A 65 9.22 5.98 -1.37
N LEU A 66 8.27 6.68 -2.01
CA LEU A 66 7.28 7.52 -1.32
C LEU A 66 6.18 6.68 -0.62
N ILE A 67 5.80 5.54 -1.20
CA ILE A 67 4.75 4.67 -0.65
C ILE A 67 5.28 3.56 0.26
N THR A 68 6.58 3.28 0.22
CA THR A 68 7.27 2.32 1.10
C THR A 68 6.86 2.43 2.58
N PRO A 69 6.81 3.62 3.23
CA PRO A 69 6.38 3.72 4.62
C PRO A 69 4.92 3.32 4.83
N MET A 70 4.04 3.59 3.87
CA MET A 70 2.63 3.21 3.93
C MET A 70 2.45 1.70 3.82
N ILE A 71 3.24 1.06 2.96
CA ILE A 71 3.27 -0.40 2.81
C ILE A 71 3.73 -1.06 4.12
N GLN A 72 4.79 -0.54 4.74
CA GLN A 72 5.26 -1.06 6.03
C GLN A 72 4.22 -0.93 7.14
N GLN A 73 3.50 0.20 7.20
CA GLN A 73 2.42 0.39 8.17
C GLN A 73 1.28 -0.62 7.94
N LEU A 74 0.86 -0.80 6.68
CA LEU A 74 -0.17 -1.76 6.32
C LEU A 74 0.25 -3.19 6.67
N GLU A 75 1.49 -3.57 6.36
CA GLU A 75 2.03 -4.88 6.72
C GLU A 75 1.96 -5.09 8.24
N ALA A 76 2.40 -4.12 9.04
CA ALA A 76 2.32 -4.20 10.50
C ALA A 76 0.89 -4.41 11.00
N THR A 77 -0.09 -3.70 10.43
CA THR A 77 -1.52 -3.87 10.74
C THR A 77 -2.01 -5.29 10.43
N LEU A 78 -1.66 -5.81 9.25
CA LEU A 78 -2.05 -7.16 8.82
C LEU A 78 -1.42 -8.24 9.71
N ARG A 79 -0.14 -8.09 10.06
CA ARG A 79 0.57 -9.01 10.97
C ARG A 79 -0.02 -8.99 12.38
N ALA A 80 -0.58 -7.86 12.80
CA ALA A 80 -1.28 -7.73 14.08
C ALA A 80 -2.72 -8.29 14.05
N GLY A 81 -3.21 -8.75 12.90
CA GLY A 81 -4.60 -9.21 12.73
C GLY A 81 -5.63 -8.09 12.88
N ALA A 82 -5.21 -6.84 12.72
CA ALA A 82 -6.09 -5.68 12.79
C ALA A 82 -6.65 -5.33 11.40
N ASP A 83 -7.81 -4.69 11.37
CA ASP A 83 -8.44 -4.29 10.11
C ASP A 83 -7.62 -3.20 9.40
N PRO A 84 -7.23 -3.42 8.13
CA PRO A 84 -6.46 -2.44 7.38
C PRO A 84 -7.31 -1.19 7.08
N HIS A 85 -6.89 -0.04 7.62
CA HIS A 85 -7.44 1.25 7.23
C HIS A 85 -6.72 1.79 6.00
N ALA A 86 -7.45 2.46 5.10
CA ALA A 86 -6.86 3.10 3.93
C ALA A 86 -5.75 4.07 4.39
N PRO A 87 -4.53 3.95 3.86
CA PRO A 87 -3.42 4.74 4.35
C PRO A 87 -3.65 6.21 3.95
N GLN A 88 -3.63 7.09 4.95
CA GLN A 88 -3.85 8.52 4.75
C GLN A 88 -2.52 9.18 4.39
N PHE A 89 -2.48 9.87 3.26
CA PHE A 89 -1.37 10.75 2.90
C PHE A 89 -1.44 12.01 3.75
N ALA A 90 -0.92 11.96 4.97
CA ALA A 90 -0.76 13.15 5.79
C ALA A 90 0.50 13.90 5.29
N PRO A 91 0.39 15.17 4.84
CA PRO A 91 1.58 16.00 4.69
C PRO A 91 2.25 16.10 6.06
N SER A 92 3.56 15.88 6.13
CA SER A 92 4.32 16.07 7.36
C SER A 92 4.14 17.51 7.83
N SER A 93 3.27 17.73 8.82
CA SER A 93 3.23 19.00 9.52
C SER A 93 4.51 19.10 10.33
N LEU A 94 5.45 19.93 9.88
CA LEU A 94 6.55 20.42 10.70
C LEU A 94 5.93 21.12 11.92
N GLY A 95 5.87 20.43 13.05
CA GLY A 95 5.48 21.05 14.32
C GLY A 95 6.57 22.05 14.75
N PRO A 96 6.21 23.21 15.34
CA PRO A 96 7.21 24.05 15.96
C PRO A 96 7.61 23.44 17.32
N ALA A 97 8.83 22.91 17.40
CA ALA A 97 9.46 22.60 18.67
C ALA A 97 9.92 23.91 19.33
N VAL A 98 9.15 24.41 20.30
CA VAL A 98 9.60 25.49 21.20
C VAL A 98 9.55 24.96 22.63
N GLY A 99 10.69 24.43 23.09
CA GLY A 99 10.97 24.16 24.49
C GLY A 99 12.09 25.11 24.97
N PRO A 100 11.97 25.75 26.14
CA PRO A 100 12.89 26.79 26.57
C PRO A 100 14.24 26.24 27.03
N ALA A 101 15.30 27.00 26.72
CA ALA A 101 16.67 26.75 27.10
C ALA A 101 16.89 26.79 28.63
N THR A 102 17.75 25.92 29.14
CA THR A 102 18.50 26.17 30.39
C THR A 102 19.98 25.94 30.12
N THR A 103 20.74 27.00 30.33
CA THR A 103 22.18 27.14 30.16
C THR A 103 22.96 26.42 31.25
N ASN A 104 24.08 25.79 30.90
CA ASN A 104 25.29 25.76 31.73
C ASN A 104 26.54 25.58 30.85
N ALA A 105 27.41 26.61 30.83
CA ALA A 105 28.80 26.60 30.38
C ALA A 105 29.69 25.90 31.45
N ALA A 106 30.92 25.38 31.26
CA ALA A 106 32.04 25.61 30.35
C ALA A 106 32.99 24.36 30.43
N ASN A 107 33.54 23.76 29.35
CA ASN A 107 34.81 24.04 28.59
C ASN A 107 36.07 23.32 29.15
N PRO A 108 37.22 23.14 28.44
CA PRO A 108 37.55 22.97 27.00
C PRO A 108 38.37 21.67 26.67
N ASN A 109 38.57 21.37 25.38
CA ASN A 109 39.89 21.39 24.67
C ASN A 109 40.02 20.28 23.60
N GLY A 110 40.41 20.63 22.36
CA GLY A 110 40.76 19.66 21.33
C GLY A 110 40.63 20.10 19.86
N SER A 111 41.53 20.98 19.43
CA SER A 111 42.04 21.25 18.06
C SER A 111 41.28 20.76 16.80
N ALA A 112 40.87 21.75 16.01
CA ALA A 112 41.06 21.93 14.57
C ALA A 112 41.51 20.74 13.70
N ASN A 113 40.74 20.46 12.63
CA ASN A 113 41.25 20.72 11.29
C ASN A 113 40.13 20.88 10.24
N ARG A 114 40.38 21.84 9.36
CA ARG A 114 39.52 22.36 8.28
C ARG A 114 40.11 21.88 6.95
N THR A 115 39.32 21.28 6.07
CA THR A 115 39.58 21.35 4.61
C THR A 115 38.34 20.92 3.81
N GLU A 116 37.70 21.87 3.14
CA GLU A 116 36.95 21.65 1.89
C GLU A 116 37.95 21.62 0.71
N PRO A 117 37.59 21.06 -0.45
CA PRO A 117 36.97 21.88 -1.52
C PRO A 117 35.76 21.15 -2.18
N GLU A 118 34.68 21.83 -2.57
CA GLU A 118 34.46 22.52 -3.87
C GLU A 118 34.95 21.71 -5.08
N GLU A 119 34.26 21.55 -6.22
CA GLU A 119 33.04 22.06 -6.84
C GLU A 119 32.92 21.26 -8.17
N GLN A 120 31.95 21.59 -9.04
CA GLN A 120 31.84 21.29 -10.49
C GLN A 120 30.90 20.13 -10.89
N HIS A 121 30.11 20.19 -11.96
CA HIS A 121 29.68 21.25 -12.89
C HIS A 121 28.68 20.59 -13.86
N SER A 122 27.71 21.38 -14.35
CA SER A 122 27.13 21.34 -15.71
C SER A 122 26.03 20.32 -16.12
N LYS A 123 24.83 20.90 -16.36
CA LYS A 123 24.12 21.06 -17.66
C LYS A 123 23.70 19.83 -18.50
N LYS A 124 22.37 19.68 -18.67
CA LYS A 124 21.54 19.78 -19.92
C LYS A 124 20.23 18.99 -19.74
N GLU A 125 19.04 19.58 -19.96
CA GLU A 125 18.27 19.61 -21.24
C GLU A 125 18.16 18.21 -21.87
N GLU A 126 17.04 17.65 -22.31
CA GLU A 126 15.71 18.12 -22.70
C GLU A 126 14.87 16.86 -23.04
N ALA A 127 13.54 17.00 -23.18
CA ALA A 127 12.63 16.21 -24.04
C ALA A 127 11.49 15.46 -23.31
N ALA A 128 10.53 16.23 -22.80
CA ALA A 128 9.18 15.73 -22.54
C ALA A 128 8.34 15.83 -23.83
N LYS A 129 8.09 14.69 -24.48
CA LYS A 129 7.13 14.59 -25.57
C LYS A 129 5.74 14.34 -25.00
N ALA A 130 4.92 15.37 -24.99
CA ALA A 130 3.50 15.33 -24.64
C ALA A 130 2.71 14.44 -25.62
N PHE A 131 1.84 13.58 -25.08
CA PHE A 131 0.73 12.99 -25.81
C PHE A 131 -0.57 13.41 -25.13
N SER A 132 -1.21 14.41 -25.74
CA SER A 132 -2.55 14.86 -25.42
C SER A 132 -3.56 13.89 -26.03
N ARG A 133 -4.57 13.47 -25.27
CA ARG A 133 -5.82 13.00 -25.87
C ARG A 133 -7.03 13.44 -25.06
N ALA A 134 -7.79 14.30 -25.73
CA ALA A 134 -9.07 14.86 -25.34
C ALA A 134 -10.19 13.81 -25.31
N VAL A 135 -11.21 14.06 -24.47
CA VAL A 135 -12.61 13.72 -24.77
C VAL A 135 -13.51 14.85 -24.24
N ALA A 136 -14.35 15.38 -25.13
CA ALA A 136 -15.32 16.45 -24.91
C ALA A 136 -16.66 15.89 -24.35
N PRO A 137 -17.60 16.75 -23.89
CA PRO A 137 -18.63 16.40 -22.92
C PRO A 137 -19.93 15.90 -23.57
N ALA A 138 -20.71 15.12 -22.82
CA ALA A 138 -22.04 14.67 -23.22
C ALA A 138 -23.11 15.19 -22.25
N GLY A 139 -24.05 15.98 -22.80
CA GLY A 139 -25.49 15.89 -22.54
C GLY A 139 -26.01 16.37 -21.19
N ALA A 140 -26.60 17.57 -21.18
CA ALA A 140 -27.56 18.00 -20.16
C ALA A 140 -28.96 17.42 -20.44
N GLN A 141 -29.67 17.04 -19.39
CA GLN A 141 -31.14 17.07 -19.38
C GLN A 141 -31.62 17.36 -17.94
N GLU A 142 -32.33 18.47 -17.79
CA GLU A 142 -32.94 18.95 -16.55
C GLU A 142 -34.31 18.30 -16.33
N ASP A 143 -34.64 17.95 -15.08
CA ASP A 143 -36.02 17.82 -14.60
C ASP A 143 -36.12 18.43 -13.19
N ASN A 144 -37.14 19.28 -13.00
CA ASN A 144 -37.36 20.13 -11.83
C ASN A 144 -38.18 19.38 -10.77
N GLY A 145 -37.60 19.15 -9.58
CA GLY A 145 -38.38 18.69 -8.43
C GLY A 145 -37.56 18.52 -7.14
N VAL A 146 -37.64 19.52 -6.24
CA VAL A 146 -37.42 19.51 -4.77
C VAL A 146 -36.16 18.78 -4.22
N PRO A 147 -35.28 19.45 -3.44
CA PRO A 147 -34.05 18.83 -2.94
C PRO A 147 -34.34 17.88 -1.77
N GLY A 148 -34.74 16.65 -2.09
CA GLY A 148 -34.75 15.51 -1.17
C GLY A 148 -33.51 14.66 -1.43
N ASP A 149 -32.67 14.51 -0.40
CA ASP A 149 -31.44 13.71 -0.35
C ASP A 149 -31.46 12.51 -1.34
N PRO A 150 -30.66 12.53 -2.43
CA PRO A 150 -30.71 11.53 -3.50
C PRO A 150 -30.30 10.13 -3.04
N LEU A 151 -29.87 9.99 -1.78
CA LEU A 151 -29.47 8.73 -1.17
C LEU A 151 -30.52 8.18 -0.18
N GLY A 152 -31.60 8.91 0.12
CA GLY A 152 -32.58 8.54 1.14
C GLY A 152 -33.24 7.20 0.88
N SER A 153 -33.66 6.95 -0.36
CA SER A 153 -34.31 5.68 -0.75
C SER A 153 -33.35 4.48 -0.71
N ALA A 154 -32.07 4.70 -1.03
CA ALA A 154 -31.05 3.67 -0.95
C ALA A 154 -30.68 3.35 0.51
N ARG A 155 -30.59 4.38 1.36
CA ARG A 155 -30.39 4.24 2.81
C ARG A 155 -31.51 3.46 3.48
N SER A 156 -32.77 3.77 3.17
CA SER A 156 -33.92 3.06 3.76
C SER A 156 -33.92 1.57 3.43
N LYS A 157 -33.58 1.19 2.19
CA LYS A 157 -33.50 -0.23 1.79
C LYS A 157 -32.38 -0.99 2.51
N LEU A 158 -31.21 -0.37 2.64
CA LEU A 158 -30.10 -0.95 3.40
C LEU A 158 -30.46 -1.14 4.88
N GLN A 159 -31.20 -0.19 5.44
CA GLN A 159 -31.58 -0.22 6.84
C GLN A 159 -32.64 -1.29 7.14
N GLU A 160 -33.58 -1.56 6.23
CA GLU A 160 -34.51 -2.69 6.36
C GLU A 160 -33.79 -4.05 6.27
N GLU A 161 -32.88 -4.21 5.31
CA GLU A 161 -32.11 -5.45 5.14
C GLU A 161 -31.23 -5.74 6.36
N ILE A 162 -30.57 -4.72 6.93
CA ILE A 162 -29.77 -4.87 8.15
C ILE A 162 -30.66 -5.24 9.35
N SER A 163 -31.87 -4.66 9.46
CA SER A 163 -32.81 -5.00 10.53
C SER A 163 -33.32 -6.44 10.43
N LEU A 164 -33.49 -6.97 9.20
CA LEU A 164 -33.89 -8.36 8.98
C LEU A 164 -32.77 -9.36 9.32
N LEU A 165 -31.51 -8.99 9.09
CA LEU A 165 -30.35 -9.82 9.41
C LEU A 165 -30.07 -9.93 10.93
N LEU A 166 -30.49 -8.94 11.72
CA LEU A 166 -30.34 -8.95 13.18
C LEU A 166 -31.46 -9.71 13.91
N LEU A 167 -32.44 -10.25 13.18
CA LEU A 167 -33.56 -11.02 13.73
C LEU A 167 -33.36 -12.55 13.61
N TRP A 168 -32.19 -12.99 13.16
CA TRP A 168 -31.70 -14.37 13.15
C TRP A 168 -30.39 -14.48 13.94
#